data_AF-I9QJ85-F1
#
_entry.id   AF-I9QJ85-F1
#
_cell.length_a   1.000
_cell.length_b   1.000
_cell.length_c   1.000
_cell.angle_alpha   90.00
_cell.angle_beta   90.00
_cell.angle_gamma   90.00
#
_symmetry.space_group_name_H-M   'P 1'
#
loop_
_entity.id
_entity.type
_entity.pdbx_description
1 polymer ?
#
loop_
_entity_poly.entity_id
_entity_poly.type
_entity_poly.pdbx_seq_one_letter_code
_entity_poly.pdbx_strand_id
1 'polypeptide(L)' 'MKTILFISICIIALLWVGDLTITFKPFSISLPGWHKALGILLFFLSMTVYNIGEYTRGYKQGFDDGIKECIEILKKK' A
#
# COMPACT_ATOMS: atom_id res chain seq x y z
N MET A 1 -6.65 -1.55 13.83
CA MET A 1 -7.67 -2.56 13.47
C MET A 1 -7.90 -2.66 11.96
N LYS A 2 -8.12 -1.54 11.25
CA LYS A 2 -8.36 -1.53 9.79
C LYS A 2 -7.19 -2.04 8.93
N THR A 3 -5.95 -1.76 9.33
CA THR A 3 -4.71 -2.24 8.68
C THR A 3 -4.51 -3.76 8.80
N ILE A 4 -4.88 -4.35 9.94
CA ILE A 4 -4.74 -5.79 10.20
C ILE A 4 -5.72 -6.60 9.34
N LEU A 5 -6.95 -6.10 9.19
CA LEU A 5 -7.96 -6.71 8.30
C LEU A 5 -7.52 -6.63 6.83
N PHE A 6 -6.94 -5.51 6.41
CA PHE A 6 -6.43 -5.35 5.04
C PHE A 6 -5.26 -6.30 4.76
N ILE A 7 -4.31 -6.43 5.69
CA ILE A 7 -3.19 -7.37 5.58
C ILE A 7 -3.69 -8.82 5.50
N SER A 8 -4.66 -9.20 6.33
CA SER A 8 -5.24 -10.55 6.34
C SER A 8 -5.91 -10.92 5.01
N ILE A 9 -6.78 -10.06 4.47
CA ILE A 9 -7.45 -10.25 3.17
C ILE A 9 -6.43 -10.44 2.03
N CYS A 10 -5.34 -9.72 2.13
CA CYS A 10 -4.31 -9.72 1.11
C CYS A 10 -3.41 -10.95 1.15
N ILE A 11 -3.12 -11.47 2.34
CA ILE A 11 -2.48 -12.77 2.51
C ILE A 11 -3.36 -13.88 1.91
N ILE A 12 -4.67 -13.82 2.15
CA ILE A 12 -5.63 -14.79 1.59
C ILE A 12 -5.67 -14.72 0.05
N ALA A 13 -5.67 -13.51 -0.53
CA ALA A 13 -5.66 -13.32 -1.98
C ALA A 13 -4.35 -13.80 -2.65
N LEU A 14 -3.19 -13.55 -2.01
CA LEU A 14 -1.89 -14.05 -2.45
C LEU A 14 -1.83 -15.58 -2.41
N LEU A 15 -2.37 -16.20 -1.36
CA LEU A 15 -2.39 -17.65 -1.19
C LEU A 15 -3.32 -18.33 -2.21
N TRP A 16 -4.44 -17.70 -2.57
CA TRP A 16 -5.39 -18.23 -3.55
C TRP A 16 -4.85 -18.16 -4.99
N VAL A 17 -4.15 -17.08 -5.34
CA VAL A 17 -3.61 -16.87 -6.70
C VAL A 17 -2.31 -17.63 -6.94
N GLY A 18 -1.65 -18.06 -5.87
CA GLY A 18 -0.35 -18.70 -5.91
C GLY A 18 -0.29 -19.95 -6.76
N ASP A 19 -1.35 -20.78 -6.81
CA ASP A 19 -1.42 -22.08 -7.52
C ASP A 19 -0.03 -22.68 -7.78
N LEU A 20 0.75 -22.79 -6.69
CA LEU A 20 2.19 -23.06 -6.72
C LEU A 20 2.40 -24.53 -7.04
N THR A 21 2.13 -24.89 -8.29
CA THR A 21 2.41 -26.22 -8.84
C THR A 21 3.90 -26.26 -9.15
N ILE A 22 4.70 -26.50 -8.11
CA ILE A 22 6.13 -26.77 -8.25
C ILE A 22 6.28 -28.17 -8.86
N THR A 23 6.21 -28.24 -10.19
CA THR A 23 6.56 -29.46 -10.93
C THR A 23 8.08 -29.55 -10.99
N PHE A 24 8.67 -30.34 -10.10
CA PHE A 24 10.09 -30.69 -10.12
C PHE A 24 10.37 -31.65 -11.29
N LYS A 25 10.37 -31.15 -12.53
CA LYS A 25 11.15 -31.75 -13.62
C LYS A 25 12.55 -31.13 -13.61
N PRO A 26 13.62 -31.91 -13.86
CA PRO A 26 14.98 -31.61 -13.41
C PRO A 26 15.61 -30.30 -13.95
N PHE A 27 15.00 -29.60 -14.92
CA PHE A 27 15.52 -28.34 -15.46
C PHE A 27 14.46 -27.30 -15.88
N SER A 28 13.22 -27.32 -15.35
CA SER A 28 12.27 -26.22 -15.62
C SER A 28 11.38 -25.87 -14.44
N ILE A 29 11.61 -24.68 -13.90
CA ILE A 29 10.69 -23.98 -13.00
C ILE A 29 9.64 -23.33 -13.92
N SER A 30 8.51 -24.01 -14.14
CA SER A 30 7.33 -23.34 -14.69
C SER A 30 6.51 -22.81 -13.51
N LEU A 31 6.39 -21.50 -13.40
CA LEU A 31 5.44 -20.83 -12.51
C LEU A 31 4.22 -20.42 -13.36
N PRO A 32 3.29 -21.34 -13.69
CA PRO A 32 2.09 -20.99 -14.42
C PRO A 32 1.31 -19.96 -13.59
N GLY A 33 1.16 -18.74 -14.10
CA GLY A 33 0.43 -17.67 -13.40
C GLY A 33 1.28 -16.63 -12.64
N TRP A 34 2.61 -16.60 -12.81
CA TRP A 34 3.49 -15.57 -12.21
C TRP A 34 3.01 -14.12 -12.48
N HIS A 35 2.42 -13.88 -13.65
CA HIS A 35 1.84 -12.59 -14.03
C HIS A 35 0.70 -12.15 -13.08
N LYS A 36 -0.08 -13.08 -12.53
CA LYS A 36 -1.14 -12.79 -11.56
C LYS A 36 -0.56 -12.37 -10.21
N ALA A 37 0.50 -13.04 -9.76
CA ALA A 37 1.23 -12.66 -8.55
C ALA A 37 1.88 -11.28 -8.69
N LEU A 38 2.50 -10.98 -9.83
CA LEU A 38 3.05 -9.66 -10.14
C LEU A 38 1.97 -8.57 -10.13
N GLY A 39 0.79 -8.83 -10.71
CA GLY A 39 -0.32 -7.86 -10.71
C GLY A 39 -0.79 -7.49 -9.30
N ILE A 40 -0.87 -8.47 -8.40
CA ILE A 40 -1.26 -8.24 -7.00
C ILE A 40 -0.16 -7.50 -6.23
N LEU A 41 1.11 -7.83 -6.49
CA LEU A 41 2.24 -7.14 -5.89
C LEU A 41 2.26 -5.65 -6.29
N LEU A 42 2.06 -5.36 -7.58
CA LEU A 42 1.99 -3.99 -8.11
C LEU A 42 0.80 -3.21 -7.52
N PHE A 43 -0.36 -3.86 -7.35
CA PHE A 43 -1.51 -3.25 -6.69
C PHE A 43 -1.20 -2.89 -5.24
N PHE A 44 -0.49 -3.77 -4.52
CA PHE A 44 -0.03 -3.53 -3.15
C PHE A 44 0.92 -2.35 -3.02
N LEU A 45 1.91 -2.29 -3.91
CA LEU A 45 2.85 -1.18 -3.97
C LEU A 45 2.10 0.13 -4.19
N SER A 46 1.17 0.13 -5.15
CA SER A 46 0.37 1.31 -5.49
C SER A 46 -0.46 1.80 -4.30
N MET A 47 -1.13 0.88 -3.60
CA MET A 47 -1.93 1.22 -2.42
C MET A 47 -1.07 1.76 -1.27
N THR A 48 0.11 1.19 -1.06
CA THR A 48 1.04 1.62 0.00
C THR A 48 1.56 3.03 -0.27
N VAL A 49 2.02 3.28 -1.51
CA VAL A 49 2.50 4.60 -1.94
C VAL A 49 1.37 5.64 -1.86
N TYR A 50 0.15 5.28 -2.27
CA TYR A 50 -1.01 6.16 -2.20
C TYR A 50 -1.32 6.59 -0.76
N ASN A 51 -1.36 5.64 0.19
CA ASN A 51 -1.60 5.96 1.59
C ASN A 51 -0.51 6.88 2.17
N ILE A 52 0.77 6.58 1.92
CA ILE A 52 1.89 7.42 2.39
C ILE A 52 1.80 8.84 1.81
N GLY A 53 1.42 8.95 0.53
CA GLY A 53 1.20 10.23 -0.13
C GLY A 53 0.08 11.05 0.51
N GLU A 54 -1.07 10.43 0.80
CA GLU A 54 -2.20 11.06 1.49
C GLU A 54 -1.84 11.50 2.91
N TYR A 55 -1.12 10.66 3.68
CA TYR A 55 -0.62 11.03 5.01
C TYR A 55 0.32 12.24 4.95
N THR A 56 1.23 12.27 3.97
CA THR A 56 2.18 13.39 3.80
C THR A 56 1.46 14.67 3.38
N ARG A 57 0.45 14.56 2.50
CA ARG A 57 -0.43 15.69 2.12
C ARG A 57 -1.20 16.22 3.32
N GLY A 58 -1.83 15.35 4.09
CA GLY A 58 -2.58 15.74 5.29
C GLY A 58 -1.70 16.44 6.33
N TYR A 59 -0.47 15.96 6.54
CA TYR A 59 0.49 16.60 7.44
C TYR A 59 0.89 18.01 6.96
N LYS A 60 1.23 18.16 5.67
CA LYS A 60 1.54 19.47 5.09
C LYS A 60 0.39 20.45 5.22
N GLN A 61 -0.83 20.00 4.96
CA GLN A 61 -2.01 20.85 5.05
C GLN A 61 -2.28 21.31 6.50
N GLY A 62 -2.22 20.38 7.46
CA GLY A 62 -2.36 20.74 8.88
C GLY A 62 -1.28 21.69 9.39
N PHE A 63 -0.06 21.57 8.88
CA PHE A 63 1.03 22.50 9.20
C PHE A 63 0.78 23.92 8.64
N ASP A 64 0.34 24.02 7.39
CA ASP A 64 0.09 25.31 6.73
C ASP A 64 -1.09 26.06 7.37
N ASP A 65 -2.13 25.32 7.76
CA ASP A 65 -3.29 25.87 8.48
C ASP A 65 -2.89 26.35 9.89
N GLY A 66 -2.07 25.58 10.61
CA GLY A 66 -1.55 26.00 11.92
C GLY A 66 -0.70 27.27 11.87
N ILE A 67 0.10 27.46 10.79
CA ILE A 67 0.85 28.71 10.58
C ILE A 67 -0.09 29.88 10.33
N LYS A 68 -1.11 29.72 9.49
CA LYS A 68 -2.10 30.78 9.22
C LYS A 68 -2.81 31.21 10.52
N GLU A 69 -3.22 30.25 11.33
CA GLU A 69 -3.89 30.52 12.60
C GLU A 69 -2.97 31.26 13.58
N CYS A 70 -1.69 30.87 13.69
CA CYS A 70 -0.71 31.61 14.50
C CYS A 70 -0.50 33.06 14.02
N ILE A 71 -0.42 33.28 12.71
CA ILE A 71 -0.26 34.63 12.13
C ILE A 71 -1.49 35.48 12.44
N GLU A 72 -2.70 34.91 12.37
CA GLU A 72 -3.94 35.65 12.66
C GLU A 72 -4.03 36.06 14.13
N ILE A 73 -3.63 35.18 15.06
CA ILE A 73 -3.54 35.49 16.49
C ILE A 73 -2.53 36.62 16.74
N LEU A 74 -1.35 36.55 16.11
CA LEU A 74 -0.31 37.58 16.21
C LEU A 74 -0.76 38.94 15.67
N LYS A 75 -1.61 38.95 14.63
CA LYS A 75 -2.12 40.20 14.01
C LYS A 75 -3.26 40.85 14.78
N LYS A 76 -3.97 40.08 15.61
CA LYS A 76 -5.02 40.56 16.52
C LYS A 76 -4.48 41.14 17.82
N LYS A 77 -3.21 40.88 18.13
CA LYS A 77 -2.50 41.43 19.29
C LYS A 77 -1.82 42.74 18.94
#